data_AF-A0A433EU87-F1
#
_entry.id   AF-A0A433EU87-F1
#
_cell.length_a   1.000
_cell.length_b   1.000
_cell.length_c   1.000
_cell.angle_alpha   90.00
_cell.angle_beta   90.00
_cell.angle_gamma   90.00
#
_symmetry.space_group_name_H-M   'P 1'
#
loop_
_entity.id
_entity.type
_entity.pdbx_description
1 polymer ?
#
loop_
_entity_poly.entity_id
_entity_poly.type
_entity_poly.pdbx_seq_one_letter_code
_entity_poly.pdbx_strand_id
1 'polypeptide(L)'
;MSVLKRLIGSNTSKPKHPIAPGAQDFIDGKKDTLTFADVDPEGAALFQGFQKAMVLKKEGKFREAETLLLKSTNPSSIYKGHYKELFKIWRKHNRDELKANKFEDVESRVLNMIRLDEEMIKTMLLYWGGQQKRKLPSDYFDKDRNILISDAKALKKAAESLGNKNNVVLAEKLLKKFKTL
;
A
#
# COMPACT_ATOMS: atom_id res chain seq x y z
N MET A 1 23.49 61.04 2.15
CA MET A 1 24.57 60.03 2.18
C MET A 1 24.88 59.74 3.65
N SER A 2 24.86 58.54 4.22
CA SER A 2 24.77 57.17 3.71
C SER A 2 24.16 56.32 4.84
N VAL A 3 22.98 55.75 4.59
CA VAL A 3 22.37 54.69 5.40
C VAL A 3 22.89 53.37 4.83
N LEU A 4 24.00 52.85 5.36
CA LEU A 4 24.54 51.55 4.93
C LEU A 4 25.37 50.91 6.05
N LYS A 5 24.68 50.36 7.04
CA LYS A 5 25.20 49.29 7.91
C LYS A 5 24.05 48.39 8.38
N ARG A 6 23.46 47.66 7.44
CA ARG A 6 22.77 46.39 7.70
C ARG A 6 23.21 45.41 6.63
N LEU A 7 24.39 44.84 6.85
CA LEU A 7 24.78 43.61 6.19
C LEU A 7 23.77 42.53 6.61
N ILE A 8 23.07 42.06 5.60
CA ILE A 8 22.09 40.99 5.60
C ILE A 8 22.80 39.72 6.09
N GLY A 9 22.59 39.36 7.35
CA GLY A 9 22.81 38.00 7.82
C GLY A 9 21.65 37.15 7.31
N SER A 10 21.83 36.50 6.16
CA SER A 10 20.89 35.51 5.63
C SER A 10 20.86 34.32 6.59
N ASN A 11 19.90 34.32 7.52
CA ASN A 11 19.65 33.16 8.36
C ASN A 11 18.83 32.13 7.55
N THR A 12 19.46 31.54 6.53
CA THR A 12 18.93 30.38 5.81
C THR A 12 19.37 29.13 6.57
N SER A 13 18.98 29.01 7.84
CA SER A 13 19.01 27.70 8.50
C SER A 13 17.75 26.96 8.06
N LYS A 14 17.94 25.93 7.22
CA LYS A 14 16.93 24.88 7.04
C LYS A 14 16.47 24.44 8.44
N PRO A 15 15.18 24.13 8.65
CA PRO A 15 14.76 23.57 9.93
C PRO A 15 15.63 22.35 10.22
N LYS A 16 16.42 22.41 11.30
CA LYS A 16 17.17 21.26 11.78
C LYS A 16 16.11 20.24 12.17
N HIS A 17 15.93 19.21 11.34
CA HIS A 17 15.15 18.06 11.76
C HIS A 17 15.80 17.54 13.06
N PRO A 18 15.05 17.45 14.16
CA PRO A 18 15.61 16.95 15.41
C PRO A 18 16.14 15.54 15.16
N ILE A 19 17.40 15.31 15.53
CA ILE A 19 18.05 13.99 15.43
C ILE A 19 17.24 13.04 16.32
N ALA A 20 16.89 11.87 15.79
CA ALA A 20 16.13 10.87 16.56
C ALA A 20 16.93 10.46 17.82
N PRO A 21 16.29 10.23 18.97
CA PRO A 21 16.99 9.96 20.23
C PRO A 21 18.00 8.81 20.14
N GLY A 22 17.68 7.70 19.47
CA GLY A 22 18.61 6.58 19.30
C GLY A 22 19.78 6.90 18.37
N ALA A 23 19.59 7.81 17.41
CA ALA A 23 20.67 8.31 16.55
C ALA A 23 21.60 9.26 17.29
N GLN A 24 21.06 10.09 18.19
CA GLN A 24 21.86 10.94 19.07
C GLN A 24 22.67 10.09 20.06
N ASP A 25 22.03 9.11 20.72
CA ASP A 25 22.71 8.18 21.63
C ASP A 25 23.83 7.37 20.93
N PHE A 26 23.63 7.01 19.66
CA PHE A 26 24.67 6.34 18.86
C PHE A 26 25.85 7.25 18.55
N ILE A 27 25.60 8.51 18.17
CA ILE A 27 26.64 9.54 17.98
C ILE A 27 27.41 9.76 19.29
N ASP A 28 26.73 9.69 20.43
CA ASP A 28 27.30 9.85 21.77
C ASP A 28 28.01 8.58 22.28
N GLY A 29 28.18 7.56 21.43
CA GLY A 29 29.03 6.39 21.70
C GLY A 29 28.31 5.19 22.32
N LYS A 30 26.99 5.24 22.52
CA LYS A 30 26.20 4.08 22.95
C LYS A 30 25.89 3.19 21.75
N LYS A 31 26.88 2.36 21.40
CA LYS A 31 26.71 1.30 20.40
C LYS A 31 25.62 0.36 20.94
N ASP A 32 24.50 0.25 20.22
CA ASP A 32 23.28 -0.56 20.49
C ASP A 32 21.98 0.24 20.75
N THR A 33 22.00 1.58 20.70
CA THR A 33 20.77 2.40 20.85
C THR A 33 20.07 2.77 19.55
N LEU A 34 20.71 2.56 18.40
CA LEU A 34 20.15 2.88 17.10
C LEU A 34 19.14 1.82 16.68
N THR A 35 17.85 2.17 16.65
CA THR A 35 16.78 1.27 16.22
C THR A 35 16.37 1.54 14.77
N PHE A 36 15.63 0.61 14.17
CA PHE A 36 15.03 0.83 12.85
C PHE A 36 14.13 2.09 12.81
N ALA A 37 13.46 2.42 13.92
CA ALA A 37 12.64 3.63 14.03
C ALA A 37 13.46 4.93 14.05
N ASP A 38 14.74 4.87 14.42
CA ASP A 38 15.66 6.02 14.39
C ASP A 38 16.23 6.25 12.98
N VAL A 39 16.26 5.21 12.15
CA VAL A 39 16.81 5.25 10.78
C VAL A 39 15.72 5.46 9.72
N ASP A 40 14.57 4.81 9.88
CA ASP A 40 13.39 4.92 9.02
C ASP A 40 12.10 4.97 9.87
N PRO A 41 11.77 6.13 10.45
CA PRO A 41 10.57 6.29 11.28
C PRO A 41 9.27 5.91 10.56
N GLU A 42 9.19 6.19 9.26
CA GLU A 42 8.00 5.90 8.44
C GLU A 42 7.85 4.40 8.20
N GLY A 43 8.93 3.72 7.81
CA GLY A 43 8.95 2.27 7.65
C GLY A 43 8.67 1.54 8.97
N ALA A 44 9.19 2.03 10.08
CA ALA A 44 8.92 1.47 11.40
C ALA A 44 7.45 1.61 11.80
N ALA A 45 6.84 2.77 11.56
CA ALA A 45 5.42 2.99 11.82
C ALA A 45 4.51 2.08 10.97
N LEU A 46 4.87 1.87 9.70
CA LEU A 46 4.16 0.94 8.81
C LEU A 46 4.25 -0.50 9.30
N PHE A 47 5.45 -0.95 9.72
CA PHE A 47 5.65 -2.29 10.26
C PHE A 47 4.86 -2.53 11.54
N GLN A 48 4.89 -1.58 12.49
CA GLN A 48 4.09 -1.64 13.71
C GLN A 48 2.59 -1.65 13.40
N GLY A 49 2.14 -0.84 12.44
CA GLY A 49 0.76 -0.82 11.96
C GLY A 49 0.32 -2.19 11.43
N PHE A 50 1.18 -2.86 10.65
CA PHE A 50 0.94 -4.21 10.16
C PHE A 50 0.84 -5.24 11.30
N GLN A 51 1.78 -5.21 12.26
CA GLN A 51 1.75 -6.11 13.42
C GLN A 51 0.45 -5.94 14.21
N LYS A 52 0.05 -4.69 14.48
CA LYS A 52 -1.22 -4.38 15.16
C LYS A 52 -2.42 -4.89 14.36
N ALA A 53 -2.43 -4.72 13.03
CA ALA A 53 -3.48 -5.25 12.19
C ALA A 53 -3.58 -6.78 12.27
N MET A 54 -2.45 -7.50 12.36
CA MET A 54 -2.46 -8.96 12.50
C MET A 54 -3.05 -9.41 13.84
N VAL A 55 -2.78 -8.69 14.92
CA VAL A 55 -3.40 -8.94 16.23
C VAL A 55 -4.92 -8.71 16.17
N LEU A 56 -5.36 -7.58 15.64
CA LEU A 56 -6.79 -7.26 15.48
C LEU A 56 -7.53 -8.29 14.63
N LYS A 57 -6.91 -8.83 13.58
CA LYS A 57 -7.48 -9.92 12.79
C LYS A 57 -7.69 -11.19 13.62
N LYS A 58 -6.74 -11.55 14.49
CA LYS A 58 -6.87 -12.70 15.39
C LYS A 58 -7.99 -12.49 16.41
N GLU A 59 -8.21 -11.26 16.85
CA GLU A 59 -9.31 -10.86 17.74
C GLU A 59 -10.67 -10.72 17.02
N GLY A 60 -10.74 -10.92 15.70
CA GLY A 60 -11.96 -10.75 14.91
C GLY A 60 -12.36 -9.29 14.63
N LYS A 61 -11.53 -8.31 15.01
CA LYS A 61 -11.74 -6.87 14.78
C LYS A 61 -11.35 -6.47 13.36
N PHE A 62 -12.06 -7.02 12.37
CA PHE A 62 -11.69 -6.88 10.95
C PHE A 62 -11.72 -5.43 10.44
N ARG A 63 -12.66 -4.60 10.90
CA ARG A 63 -12.78 -3.20 10.45
C ARG A 63 -11.60 -2.32 10.89
N GLU A 64 -11.13 -2.53 12.11
CA GLU A 64 -9.95 -1.82 12.64
C GLU A 64 -8.68 -2.29 11.91
N ALA A 65 -8.55 -3.60 11.68
CA ALA A 65 -7.44 -4.16 10.91
C ALA A 65 -7.41 -3.64 9.47
N GLU A 66 -8.58 -3.58 8.81
CA GLU A 66 -8.73 -3.00 7.47
C GLU A 66 -8.23 -1.55 7.43
N THR A 67 -8.65 -0.73 8.40
CA THR A 67 -8.25 0.68 8.48
C THR A 67 -6.73 0.84 8.54
N LEU A 68 -6.06 0.05 9.39
CA LEU A 68 -4.60 0.08 9.52
C LEU A 68 -3.90 -0.40 8.24
N LEU A 69 -4.39 -1.49 7.64
CA LEU A 69 -3.81 -2.04 6.41
C LEU A 69 -4.00 -1.09 5.23
N LEU A 70 -5.18 -0.48 5.08
CA LEU A 70 -5.46 0.49 4.02
C LEU A 70 -4.54 1.71 4.14
N LYS A 71 -4.37 2.26 5.36
CA LYS A 71 -3.39 3.33 5.60
C LYS A 71 -1.98 2.91 5.18
N SER A 72 -1.62 1.65 5.39
CA SER A 72 -0.30 1.10 5.03
C SER A 72 -0.11 0.82 3.53
N THR A 73 -1.13 1.08 2.71
CA THR A 73 -1.06 1.05 1.24
C THR A 73 -0.97 2.44 0.61
N ASN A 74 -0.95 3.51 1.44
CA ASN A 74 -0.84 4.89 1.00
C ASN A 74 0.22 5.66 1.83
N PRO A 75 1.37 6.05 1.24
CA PRO A 75 1.71 5.90 -0.17
C PRO A 75 1.91 4.44 -0.59
N SER A 76 1.79 4.17 -1.88
CA SER A 76 1.97 2.81 -2.43
C SER A 76 3.38 2.30 -2.13
N SER A 77 3.50 1.05 -1.66
CA SER A 77 4.77 0.50 -1.18
C SER A 77 5.12 -0.85 -1.81
N ILE A 78 6.39 -1.25 -1.69
CA ILE A 78 6.85 -2.58 -2.09
C ILE A 78 6.46 -3.69 -1.10
N TYR A 79 5.86 -3.32 0.05
CA TYR A 79 5.50 -4.25 1.12
C TYR A 79 4.20 -4.99 0.80
N LYS A 80 4.31 -5.99 -0.08
CA LYS A 80 3.20 -6.83 -0.57
C LYS A 80 2.32 -7.44 0.54
N GLY A 81 2.88 -7.68 1.72
CA GLY A 81 2.16 -8.24 2.87
C GLY A 81 0.92 -7.42 3.27
N HIS A 82 1.00 -6.08 3.21
CA HIS A 82 -0.12 -5.20 3.58
C HIS A 82 -1.31 -5.40 2.64
N TYR A 83 -1.05 -5.35 1.33
CA TYR A 83 -2.03 -5.58 0.27
C TYR A 83 -2.67 -6.97 0.37
N LYS A 84 -1.83 -8.01 0.51
CA LYS A 84 -2.29 -9.40 0.63
C LYS A 84 -3.26 -9.59 1.79
N GLU A 85 -2.92 -9.03 2.95
CA GLU A 85 -3.75 -9.20 4.15
C GLU A 85 -5.02 -8.34 4.13
N LEU A 86 -4.99 -7.17 3.50
CA LEU A 86 -6.16 -6.33 3.24
C LEU A 86 -7.13 -7.06 2.31
N PHE A 87 -6.63 -7.62 1.20
CA PHE A 87 -7.46 -8.30 0.21
C PHE A 87 -8.13 -9.56 0.77
N LYS A 88 -7.49 -10.24 1.73
CA LYS A 88 -8.14 -11.35 2.46
C LYS A 88 -9.37 -10.89 3.24
N ILE A 89 -9.31 -9.72 3.90
CA ILE A 89 -10.45 -9.13 4.62
C ILE A 89 -11.55 -8.76 3.63
N TRP A 90 -11.19 -8.00 2.59
CA TRP A 90 -12.13 -7.58 1.55
C TRP A 90 -12.79 -8.72 0.81
N ARG A 91 -12.10 -9.83 0.54
CA ARG A 91 -12.73 -11.04 -0.02
C ARG A 91 -13.76 -11.66 0.90
N LYS A 92 -13.56 -11.59 2.23
CA LYS A 92 -14.58 -12.04 3.18
C LYS A 92 -15.83 -11.18 3.06
N HIS A 93 -15.67 -9.85 3.08
CA HIS A 93 -16.77 -8.91 2.88
C HIS A 93 -17.48 -9.13 1.54
N ASN A 94 -16.72 -9.25 0.44
CA ASN A 94 -17.30 -9.48 -0.88
C ASN A 94 -18.16 -10.75 -0.93
N ARG A 95 -17.73 -11.85 -0.29
CA ARG A 95 -18.54 -13.08 -0.24
C ARG A 95 -19.84 -12.90 0.54
N ASP A 96 -19.77 -12.20 1.67
CA ASP A 96 -20.94 -11.99 2.53
C ASP A 96 -21.93 -11.02 1.86
N GLU A 97 -21.43 -9.98 1.20
CA GLU A 97 -22.21 -8.96 0.50
C GLU A 97 -22.80 -9.44 -0.82
N LEU A 98 -22.11 -10.32 -1.56
CA LEU A 98 -22.67 -10.99 -2.74
C LEU A 98 -23.86 -11.89 -2.40
N LYS A 99 -23.95 -12.42 -1.17
CA LYS A 99 -25.12 -13.17 -0.69
C LYS A 99 -26.26 -12.24 -0.27
N ALA A 100 -25.90 -11.06 0.22
CA ALA A 100 -26.84 -10.01 0.63
C ALA A 100 -27.28 -9.10 -0.53
N ASN A 101 -26.91 -9.41 -1.78
CA ASN A 101 -27.18 -8.61 -2.98
C ASN A 101 -26.69 -7.15 -2.91
N LYS A 102 -25.62 -6.89 -2.15
CA LYS A 102 -24.98 -5.57 -2.08
C LYS A 102 -23.92 -5.45 -3.19
N PHE A 103 -24.38 -5.36 -4.44
CA PHE A 103 -23.50 -5.48 -5.60
C PHE A 103 -22.61 -4.24 -5.79
N GLU A 104 -23.11 -3.05 -5.46
CA GLU A 104 -22.37 -1.78 -5.56
C GLU A 104 -21.13 -1.78 -4.66
N ASP A 105 -21.28 -2.25 -3.42
CA ASP A 105 -20.19 -2.36 -2.45
C ASP A 105 -19.11 -3.35 -2.93
N VAL A 106 -19.55 -4.48 -3.49
CA VAL A 106 -18.64 -5.50 -4.05
C VAL A 106 -17.89 -4.96 -5.27
N GLU A 107 -18.61 -4.34 -6.22
CA GLU A 107 -18.01 -3.76 -7.42
C GLU A 107 -16.97 -2.69 -7.06
N SER A 108 -17.35 -1.72 -6.24
CA SER A 108 -16.48 -0.64 -5.78
C SER A 108 -15.22 -1.18 -5.08
N ARG A 109 -15.40 -2.17 -4.18
CA ARG A 109 -14.28 -2.75 -3.44
C ARG A 109 -13.33 -3.53 -4.34
N VAL A 110 -13.84 -4.32 -5.29
CA VAL A 110 -12.97 -5.05 -6.23
C VAL A 110 -12.23 -4.10 -7.18
N LEU A 111 -12.86 -3.02 -7.64
CA LEU A 111 -12.17 -1.98 -8.41
C LEU A 111 -11.03 -1.35 -7.61
N ASN A 112 -11.28 -1.08 -6.32
CA ASN A 112 -10.24 -0.56 -5.43
C ASN A 112 -9.10 -1.57 -5.21
N MET A 113 -9.41 -2.87 -5.13
CA MET A 113 -8.38 -3.93 -5.12
C MET A 113 -7.51 -3.86 -6.37
N ILE A 114 -8.12 -3.77 -7.55
CA ILE A 114 -7.39 -3.74 -8.83
C ILE A 114 -6.44 -2.52 -8.85
N ARG A 115 -6.96 -1.34 -8.50
CA ARG A 115 -6.15 -0.11 -8.43
C ARG A 115 -4.96 -0.25 -7.49
N LEU A 116 -5.18 -0.73 -6.26
CA LEU A 116 -4.12 -0.88 -5.27
C LEU A 116 -3.04 -1.90 -5.72
N ASP A 117 -3.45 -2.98 -6.38
CA ASP A 117 -2.51 -3.99 -6.90
C ASP A 117 -1.70 -3.46 -8.09
N GLU A 118 -2.30 -2.64 -8.95
CA GLU A 118 -1.60 -1.95 -10.04
C GLU A 118 -0.58 -0.94 -9.52
N GLU A 119 -0.97 -0.12 -8.54
CA GLU A 119 -0.09 0.84 -7.88
C GLU A 119 1.08 0.15 -7.19
N MET A 120 0.82 -0.93 -6.43
CA MET A 120 1.88 -1.72 -5.79
C MET A 120 2.89 -2.23 -6.82
N ILE A 121 2.42 -2.83 -7.92
CA ILE A 121 3.32 -3.39 -8.92
C ILE A 121 4.11 -2.31 -9.65
N LYS A 122 3.50 -1.15 -9.92
CA LYS A 122 4.23 0.01 -10.46
C LYS A 122 5.34 0.45 -9.52
N THR A 123 5.07 0.54 -8.21
CA THR A 123 6.09 0.85 -7.19
C THR A 123 7.18 -0.21 -7.14
N MET A 124 6.83 -1.50 -7.22
CA MET A 124 7.80 -2.59 -7.27
C MET A 124 8.69 -2.52 -8.53
N LEU A 125 8.12 -2.27 -9.71
CA LEU A 125 8.86 -2.11 -10.96
C LEU A 125 9.86 -0.95 -10.88
N LEU A 126 9.44 0.19 -10.34
CA LEU A 126 10.31 1.35 -10.16
C LEU A 126 11.45 1.06 -9.17
N TYR A 127 11.11 0.56 -7.99
CA TYR A 127 12.08 0.27 -6.94
C TYR A 127 13.12 -0.75 -7.42
N TRP A 128 12.67 -1.92 -7.87
CA TRP A 128 13.58 -2.99 -8.27
C TRP A 128 14.31 -2.71 -9.57
N GLY A 129 13.71 -1.95 -10.50
CA GLY A 129 14.42 -1.46 -11.69
C GLY A 129 15.57 -0.52 -11.32
N GLY A 130 15.36 0.35 -10.33
CA GLY A 130 16.41 1.19 -9.74
C GLY A 130 17.53 0.37 -9.10
N GLN A 131 17.19 -0.61 -8.25
CA GLN A 131 18.17 -1.49 -7.61
C GLN A 131 18.99 -2.31 -8.61
N GLN A 132 18.35 -2.82 -9.67
CA GLN A 132 18.99 -3.62 -10.71
C GLN A 132 19.62 -2.79 -11.84
N LYS A 133 19.53 -1.45 -11.76
CA LYS A 133 20.02 -0.52 -12.79
C LYS A 133 19.54 -0.85 -14.21
N ARG A 134 18.29 -1.34 -14.34
CA ARG A 134 17.68 -1.68 -15.63
C ARG A 134 16.18 -1.42 -15.63
N LYS A 135 15.61 -1.23 -16.81
CA LYS A 135 14.15 -1.19 -16.97
C LYS A 135 13.59 -2.62 -16.91
N LEU A 136 12.69 -2.87 -15.97
CA LEU A 136 11.96 -4.13 -15.87
C LEU A 136 10.75 -4.12 -16.84
N PRO A 137 10.42 -5.26 -17.47
CA PRO A 137 9.23 -5.36 -18.30
C PRO A 137 7.95 -5.26 -17.43
N SER A 138 6.83 -4.84 -18.01
CA SER A 138 5.61 -4.54 -17.25
C SER A 138 4.94 -5.76 -16.60
N ASP A 139 5.25 -6.96 -17.09
CA ASP A 139 4.79 -8.25 -16.60
C ASP A 139 5.75 -8.91 -15.60
N TYR A 140 6.89 -8.28 -15.29
CA TYR A 140 7.95 -8.88 -14.45
C TYR A 140 7.43 -9.40 -13.10
N PHE A 141 6.44 -8.71 -12.52
CA PHE A 141 5.82 -9.05 -11.24
C PHE A 141 4.39 -9.59 -11.38
N ASP A 142 4.00 -10.16 -12.53
CA ASP A 142 2.64 -10.69 -12.69
C ASP A 142 2.34 -11.88 -11.77
N LYS A 143 3.35 -12.68 -11.41
CA LYS A 143 3.23 -13.73 -10.39
C LYS A 143 3.10 -13.17 -8.96
N ASP A 144 3.39 -11.89 -8.78
CA ASP A 144 3.32 -11.19 -7.49
C ASP A 144 2.01 -10.44 -7.26
N ARG A 145 1.12 -10.40 -8.26
CA ARG A 145 -0.21 -9.81 -8.14
C ARG A 145 -0.99 -10.45 -6.99
N ASN A 146 -1.72 -9.63 -6.23
CA ASN A 146 -2.58 -10.10 -5.17
C ASN A 146 -4.01 -10.38 -5.65
N ILE A 147 -4.41 -9.87 -6.82
CA ILE A 147 -5.71 -10.17 -7.43
C ILE A 147 -5.81 -11.64 -7.78
N LEU A 148 -6.94 -12.26 -7.44
CA LEU A 148 -7.23 -13.67 -7.71
C LEU A 148 -8.36 -13.83 -8.72
N ILE A 149 -8.46 -15.02 -9.30
CA ILE A 149 -9.59 -15.39 -10.17
C ILE A 149 -10.95 -15.20 -9.46
N SER A 150 -11.00 -15.39 -8.14
CA SER A 150 -12.21 -15.16 -7.35
C SER A 150 -12.64 -13.68 -7.34
N ASP A 151 -11.69 -12.76 -7.38
CA ASP A 151 -11.96 -11.33 -7.36
C ASP A 151 -12.54 -10.91 -8.72
N ALA A 152 -11.98 -11.41 -9.82
CA ALA A 152 -12.53 -11.21 -11.16
C ALA A 152 -13.95 -11.80 -11.31
N LYS A 153 -14.20 -12.99 -10.74
CA LYS A 153 -15.56 -13.57 -10.71
C LYS A 153 -16.54 -12.73 -9.88
N ALA A 154 -16.10 -12.19 -8.74
CA ALA A 154 -16.91 -11.32 -7.90
C ALA A 154 -17.27 -10.01 -8.63
N LEU A 155 -16.30 -9.38 -9.29
CA LEU A 155 -16.54 -8.20 -10.14
C LEU A 155 -17.53 -8.51 -11.25
N LYS A 156 -17.34 -9.63 -11.99
CA LYS A 156 -18.26 -10.01 -13.07
C LYS A 156 -19.69 -10.14 -12.56
N LYS A 157 -19.90 -10.91 -11.48
CA LYS A 157 -21.24 -11.11 -10.91
C LYS A 157 -21.88 -9.79 -10.46
N ALA A 158 -21.13 -8.93 -9.77
CA ALA A 158 -21.64 -7.64 -9.32
C ALA A 158 -22.00 -6.74 -10.52
N ALA A 159 -21.08 -6.61 -11.49
CA ALA A 159 -21.27 -5.79 -12.67
C ALA A 159 -22.44 -6.25 -13.56
N GLU A 160 -22.60 -7.56 -13.75
CA GLU A 160 -23.76 -8.13 -14.46
C GLU A 160 -25.07 -7.78 -13.75
N SER A 161 -25.10 -7.88 -12.42
CA SER A 161 -26.29 -7.57 -11.61
C SER A 161 -26.65 -6.09 -11.65
N LEU A 162 -25.65 -5.20 -11.81
CA LEU A 162 -25.82 -3.75 -11.92
C LEU A 162 -26.03 -3.26 -13.36
N GLY A 163 -25.91 -4.14 -14.36
CA GLY A 163 -25.92 -3.74 -15.77
C GLY A 163 -24.68 -2.94 -16.22
N ASN A 164 -23.58 -2.97 -15.45
CA ASN A 164 -22.36 -2.22 -15.73
C ASN A 164 -21.48 -2.93 -16.77
N LYS A 165 -21.76 -2.69 -18.05
CA LYS A 165 -21.07 -3.34 -19.18
C LYS A 165 -19.55 -3.16 -19.18
N ASN A 166 -19.05 -1.99 -18.75
CA ASN A 166 -17.62 -1.71 -18.72
C ASN A 166 -16.89 -2.62 -17.73
N ASN A 167 -17.48 -2.82 -16.55
CA ASN A 167 -16.89 -3.67 -15.52
C ASN A 167 -17.05 -5.16 -15.82
N VAL A 168 -18.09 -5.57 -16.56
CA VAL A 168 -18.17 -6.92 -17.13
C VAL A 168 -16.98 -7.19 -18.07
N VAL A 169 -16.72 -6.28 -19.02
CA VAL A 169 -15.58 -6.41 -19.95
C VAL A 169 -14.24 -6.46 -19.20
N LEU A 170 -14.07 -5.59 -18.19
CA LEU A 170 -12.87 -5.61 -17.34
C LEU A 170 -12.70 -6.96 -16.63
N ALA A 171 -13.77 -7.49 -16.03
CA ALA A 171 -13.72 -8.78 -15.35
C ALA A 171 -13.38 -9.93 -16.31
N GLU A 172 -13.93 -9.91 -17.54
CA GLU A 172 -13.62 -10.92 -18.56
C GLU A 172 -12.15 -10.85 -19.02
N LYS A 173 -11.61 -9.64 -19.18
CA LYS A 173 -10.19 -9.45 -19.47
C LYS A 173 -9.30 -10.04 -18.38
N LEU A 174 -9.64 -9.81 -17.11
CA LEU A 174 -8.92 -10.39 -15.96
C LEU A 174 -9.02 -11.92 -15.96
N LEU A 175 -10.21 -12.49 -16.18
CA LEU A 175 -10.42 -13.93 -16.25
C LEU A 175 -9.61 -14.58 -17.38
N LYS A 176 -9.51 -13.91 -18.54
CA LYS A 176 -8.68 -14.38 -19.66
C LYS A 176 -7.20 -14.39 -19.28
N LYS A 177 -6.70 -13.36 -18.59
CA LYS A 177 -5.30 -13.28 -18.13
C LYS A 177 -4.95 -14.45 -17.21
N PHE A 178 -5.85 -14.86 -16.32
CA PHE A 178 -5.63 -16.02 -15.45
C PHE A 178 -5.59 -17.38 -16.18
N LYS A 179 -6.08 -17.48 -17.42
CA LYS A 179 -5.97 -18.71 -18.22
C LYS A 179 -4.60 -18.85 -18.90
N THR A 180 -3.85 -17.76 -19.00
CA THR A 180 -2.58 -17.67 -19.72
C THR A 180 -1.38 -17.50 -18.79
N LEU A 181 -1.61 -17.42 -17.48
CA LEU A 181 -0.59 -17.35 -16.41
C LEU A 181 -0.27 -18.75 -15.88
#